data_AF-A0A8H3QQL2-F1
#
_entry.id   AF-A0A8H3QQL2-F1
#
_cell.length_a   1.000
_cell.length_b   1.000
_cell.length_c   1.000
_cell.angle_alpha   90.00
_cell.angle_beta   90.00
_cell.angle_gamma   90.00
#
_symmetry.space_group_name_H-M   'P 1'
#
loop_
_entity.id
_entity.type
_entity.pdbx_description
1 polymer ?
#
loop_
_entity_poly.entity_id
_entity_poly.type
_entity_poly.pdbx_seq_one_letter_code
_entity_poly.pdbx_strand_id
1 'polypeptide(L)'
;MDHFLSCEVGSVFGCKGKIDFYVDKLDWAIELLRDGEDMKDHKARFGPSGDYEEIVLYAKSIAIIDIRSIGILDTRIEAKKVLGKKEDFIYMSCSENFDGFKIECLGKETVTIRFKN
;
A
#
# COMPACT_ATOMS: atom_id res chain seq x y z
N MET A 1 -2.90 -21.67 4.09
CA MET A 1 -1.52 -21.85 3.61
C MET A 1 -0.74 -20.67 4.14
N ASP A 2 0.43 -20.91 4.74
CA ASP A 2 1.23 -19.81 5.24
C ASP A 2 1.86 -19.07 4.06
N HIS A 3 1.72 -17.75 4.10
CA HIS A 3 2.35 -16.82 3.16
C HIS A 3 3.56 -16.18 3.83
N PHE A 4 4.65 -16.03 3.08
CA PHE A 4 5.86 -15.35 3.51
C PHE A 4 5.88 -13.93 2.95
N LEU A 5 6.16 -12.95 3.82
CA LEU A 5 6.45 -11.58 3.42
C LEU A 5 7.97 -11.37 3.41
N SER A 6 8.49 -10.86 2.30
CA SER A 6 9.92 -10.55 2.14
C SER A 6 10.13 -9.11 1.71
N CYS A 7 11.01 -8.38 2.38
CA CYS A 7 11.51 -7.08 1.94
C CYS A 7 12.77 -7.17 1.05
N GLU A 8 13.38 -8.35 0.93
CA GLU A 8 14.68 -8.50 0.24
C GLU A 8 14.55 -9.07 -1.18
N VAL A 9 13.34 -9.48 -1.59
CA VAL A 9 13.12 -10.16 -2.88
C VAL A 9 13.45 -9.28 -4.08
N GLY A 10 13.37 -7.95 -3.94
CA GLY A 10 13.72 -7.02 -5.01
C GLY A 10 15.13 -7.27 -5.55
N SER A 11 16.10 -7.53 -4.67
CA SER A 11 17.48 -7.85 -5.06
C SER A 11 17.59 -9.17 -5.83
N VAL A 12 16.75 -10.15 -5.49
CA VAL A 12 16.69 -11.46 -6.16
C VAL A 12 16.18 -11.33 -7.59
N PHE A 13 15.22 -10.42 -7.82
CA PHE A 13 14.71 -10.12 -9.16
C PHE A 13 15.54 -9.08 -9.93
N GLY A 14 16.61 -8.54 -9.34
CA GLY A 14 17.46 -7.53 -10.00
C GLY A 14 16.88 -6.11 -9.99
N CYS A 15 15.93 -5.82 -9.10
CA CYS A 15 15.45 -4.44 -8.90
C CYS A 15 16.58 -3.54 -8.40
N LYS A 16 16.56 -2.28 -8.85
CA LYS A 16 17.50 -1.24 -8.39
C LYS A 16 17.14 -0.76 -6.98
N GLY A 17 15.84 -0.70 -6.70
CA GLY A 17 15.30 -0.28 -5.42
C GLY A 17 14.99 -1.45 -4.48
N LYS A 18 14.73 -1.10 -3.21
CA LYS A 18 14.22 -2.03 -2.21
C LYS A 18 12.72 -1.87 -2.07
N ILE A 19 11.97 -2.82 -2.62
CA ILE A 19 10.53 -2.89 -2.41
C ILE A 19 10.21 -3.13 -0.93
N ASP A 20 9.14 -2.54 -0.41
CA ASP A 20 8.77 -2.71 0.99
C ASP A 20 8.42 -4.17 1.31
N PHE A 21 7.53 -4.79 0.52
CA PHE A 21 7.22 -6.21 0.69
C PHE A 21 6.88 -6.92 -0.62
N TYR A 22 7.15 -8.22 -0.63
CA TYR A 22 6.62 -9.18 -1.58
C TYR A 22 5.96 -10.33 -0.86
N VAL A 23 4.78 -10.75 -1.33
CA VAL A 23 4.00 -11.85 -0.72
C VAL A 23 4.15 -13.11 -1.58
N ASP A 24 4.78 -14.14 -1.01
CA ASP A 24 5.00 -15.40 -1.71
C ASP A 24 3.68 -16.10 -2.08
N LYS A 25 3.73 -16.90 -3.17
CA LYS A 25 2.62 -17.69 -3.74
C LYS A 25 1.45 -16.88 -4.32
N LEU A 26 1.20 -15.69 -3.79
CA LEU A 26 0.29 -14.69 -4.36
C LEU A 26 0.99 -13.84 -5.42
N ASP A 27 2.32 -13.77 -5.36
CA ASP A 27 3.18 -12.99 -6.24
C ASP A 27 2.78 -11.51 -6.23
N TRP A 28 2.55 -10.96 -5.04
CA TRP A 28 2.17 -9.56 -4.87
C TRP A 28 3.38 -8.71 -4.51
N ALA A 29 3.53 -7.60 -5.21
CA ALA A 29 4.49 -6.55 -4.90
C ALA A 29 3.78 -5.41 -4.15
N ILE A 30 4.25 -5.09 -2.94
CA ILE A 30 3.65 -4.08 -2.06
C ILE A 30 4.64 -2.95 -1.84
N GLU A 31 4.15 -1.73 -2.04
CA GLU A 31 4.85 -0.48 -1.75
C GLU A 31 4.01 0.32 -0.75
N LEU A 32 4.63 0.96 0.23
CA LEU A 32 4.01 1.80 1.22
C LEU A 32 4.32 3.27 0.96
N LEU A 33 3.34 4.13 1.20
CA LEU A 33 3.53 5.58 1.30
C LEU A 33 2.64 6.16 2.40
N ARG A 34 2.85 7.43 2.73
CA ARG A 34 2.07 8.12 3.76
C ARG A 34 1.38 9.34 3.22
N ASP A 35 0.13 9.52 3.63
CA ASP A 35 -0.66 10.72 3.37
C ASP A 35 -0.70 11.20 1.91
N GLY A 36 -0.53 10.29 0.96
CA GLY A 36 -0.53 10.62 -0.46
C GLY A 36 0.69 11.43 -0.91
N GLU A 37 1.78 11.40 -0.12
CA GLU A 37 3.07 11.96 -0.48
C GLU A 37 3.63 11.20 -1.69
N ASP A 38 4.08 11.94 -2.70
CA ASP A 38 4.77 11.45 -3.89
C ASP A 38 4.13 10.24 -4.60
N MET A 39 2.80 10.14 -4.58
CA MET A 39 2.06 9.01 -5.17
C MET A 39 2.48 8.71 -6.61
N LYS A 40 2.73 9.76 -7.40
CA LYS A 40 3.18 9.61 -8.79
C LYS A 40 4.52 8.90 -8.86
N ASP A 41 5.47 9.24 -7.98
CA ASP A 41 6.82 8.70 -8.00
C ASP A 41 6.82 7.26 -7.48
N HIS A 42 6.06 6.98 -6.40
CA HIS A 42 5.84 5.60 -5.93
C HIS A 42 5.25 4.72 -7.04
N LYS A 43 4.26 5.21 -7.81
CA LYS A 43 3.72 4.46 -8.95
C LYS A 43 4.74 4.32 -10.09
N ALA A 44 5.54 5.35 -10.34
CA ALA A 44 6.56 5.35 -11.38
C ALA A 44 7.70 4.35 -11.11
N ARG A 45 7.97 3.98 -9.85
CA ARG A 45 8.95 2.92 -9.52
C ARG A 45 8.63 1.59 -10.20
N PHE A 46 7.34 1.29 -10.41
CA PHE A 46 6.89 0.10 -11.14
C PHE A 46 6.79 0.30 -12.66
N GLY A 47 7.09 1.49 -13.18
CA GLY A 47 7.04 1.80 -14.60
C GLY A 47 8.30 1.36 -15.35
N PRO A 48 8.33 1.53 -16.68
CA PRO A 48 9.53 1.35 -17.48
C PRO A 48 10.67 2.22 -16.96
N SER A 49 11.88 1.66 -16.84
CA SER A 49 13.04 2.28 -16.22
C SER A 49 12.90 2.64 -14.73
N GLY A 50 11.79 2.27 -14.09
CA GLY A 50 11.57 2.45 -12.66
C GLY A 50 12.42 1.50 -11.82
N ASP A 51 12.58 1.83 -10.55
CA ASP A 51 13.44 1.06 -9.63
C ASP A 51 12.99 -0.39 -9.41
N TYR A 52 11.71 -0.65 -9.68
CA TYR A 52 11.01 -1.92 -9.54
C TYR A 52 10.55 -2.48 -10.90
N GLU A 53 11.11 -2.02 -12.02
CA GLU A 53 10.73 -2.50 -13.35
C GLU A 53 10.76 -4.04 -13.46
N GLU A 54 11.83 -4.66 -12.93
CA GLU A 54 12.03 -6.10 -13.03
C GLU A 54 10.98 -6.91 -12.26
N ILE A 55 10.52 -6.45 -11.07
CA ILE A 55 9.54 -7.21 -10.29
C ILE A 55 8.17 -7.24 -10.96
N VAL A 56 7.84 -6.28 -11.82
CA VAL A 56 6.58 -6.27 -12.59
C VAL A 56 6.49 -7.44 -13.56
N LEU A 57 7.62 -8.01 -13.99
CA LEU A 57 7.65 -9.20 -14.84
C LEU A 57 7.20 -10.47 -14.09
N TYR A 58 7.32 -10.48 -12.77
CA TYR A 58 7.07 -11.65 -11.92
C TYR A 58 5.83 -11.50 -11.03
N ALA A 59 5.50 -10.27 -10.62
CA ALA A 59 4.36 -10.00 -9.77
C ALA A 59 3.04 -10.14 -10.56
N LYS A 60 2.09 -10.90 -10.01
CA LYS A 60 0.72 -10.99 -10.54
C LYS A 60 -0.09 -9.72 -10.25
N SER A 61 0.27 -8.99 -9.20
CA SER A 61 -0.41 -7.76 -8.80
C SER A 61 0.53 -6.84 -8.04
N ILE A 62 0.27 -5.54 -8.14
CA ILE A 62 0.97 -4.48 -7.43
C ILE A 62 -0.05 -3.80 -6.51
N ALA A 63 0.35 -3.51 -5.28
CA ALA A 63 -0.45 -2.75 -4.34
C ALA A 63 0.39 -1.62 -3.74
N ILE A 64 -0.04 -0.38 -3.95
CA ILE A 64 0.55 0.79 -3.31
C ILE A 64 -0.37 1.20 -2.16
N ILE A 65 0.06 0.97 -0.92
CA ILE A 65 -0.74 1.24 0.27
C ILE A 65 -0.41 2.64 0.80
N ASP A 66 -1.35 3.57 0.65
CA ASP A 66 -1.31 4.89 1.25
C ASP A 66 -1.86 4.84 2.67
N ILE A 67 -0.96 4.95 3.65
CA ILE A 67 -1.30 5.01 5.07
C ILE A 67 -1.67 6.45 5.42
N ARG A 68 -2.97 6.66 5.66
CA ARG A 68 -3.56 7.96 6.01
C ARG A 68 -3.45 8.19 7.51
N SER A 69 -2.70 9.23 7.87
CA SER A 69 -2.62 9.71 9.24
C SER A 69 -3.97 10.25 9.70
N ILE A 70 -4.18 10.11 11.01
CA ILE A 70 -5.30 10.72 11.71
C ILE A 70 -4.92 12.18 11.98
N GLY A 71 -5.73 13.10 11.47
CA GLY A 71 -5.58 14.53 11.69
C GLY A 71 -6.64 15.08 12.63
N ILE A 72 -6.36 16.22 13.26
CA ILE A 72 -7.38 17.04 13.91
C ILE A 72 -8.00 17.93 12.84
N LEU A 73 -9.22 17.60 12.40
CA LEU A 73 -10.01 18.47 11.55
C LEU A 73 -11.08 19.14 12.41
N ASP A 74 -10.96 20.45 12.61
CA ASP A 74 -11.81 21.32 13.44
C ASP A 74 -11.89 20.92 14.92
N THR A 75 -12.52 19.78 15.24
CA THR A 75 -12.64 19.17 16.58
C THR A 75 -12.73 17.64 16.54
N ARG A 76 -12.59 17.04 15.35
CA ARG A 76 -12.71 15.60 15.13
C ARG A 76 -11.36 15.00 14.77
N ILE A 77 -11.07 13.86 15.40
CA ILE A 77 -9.89 13.05 15.15
C ILE A 77 -10.29 12.07 14.03
N GLU A 78 -10.02 12.44 12.78
CA GLU A 78 -10.41 11.68 11.59
C GLU A 78 -9.22 11.53 10.64
N ALA A 79 -9.18 10.41 9.91
CA ALA A 79 -8.16 10.21 8.89
C ALA A 79 -8.27 11.23 7.76
N LYS A 80 -7.13 11.70 7.25
CA LYS A 80 -7.11 12.63 6.11
C LYS A 80 -7.86 12.03 4.92
N LYS A 81 -8.92 12.72 4.47
CA LYS A 81 -9.79 12.28 3.36
C LYS A 81 -8.99 12.01 2.09
N VAL A 82 -9.41 10.97 1.37
CA VAL A 82 -8.90 10.62 0.03
C VAL A 82 -9.79 11.28 -1.01
N LEU A 83 -9.23 12.22 -1.78
CA LEU A 83 -9.93 12.89 -2.87
C LEU A 83 -9.68 12.14 -4.18
N GLY A 84 -10.59 11.22 -4.52
CA GLY A 84 -10.51 10.42 -5.74
C GLY A 84 -9.57 9.23 -5.61
N LYS A 85 -10.15 8.02 -5.56
CA LYS A 85 -9.41 6.77 -5.49
C LYS A 85 -8.75 6.47 -6.84
N LYS A 86 -7.54 5.94 -6.84
CA LYS A 86 -6.76 5.60 -8.04
C LYS A 86 -6.59 4.08 -8.15
N GLU A 87 -6.40 3.60 -9.37
CA GLU A 87 -6.04 2.20 -9.64
C GLU A 87 -4.68 1.87 -8.99
N ASP A 88 -4.51 0.62 -8.54
CA ASP A 88 -3.35 0.10 -7.79
C ASP A 88 -3.08 0.73 -6.41
N PHE A 89 -3.81 1.80 -6.04
CA PHE A 89 -3.73 2.38 -4.71
C PHE A 89 -4.77 1.79 -3.76
N ILE A 90 -4.30 1.43 -2.58
CA ILE A 90 -5.10 1.01 -1.44
C ILE A 90 -4.95 2.09 -0.38
N TYR A 91 -6.06 2.65 0.10
CA TYR A 91 -6.04 3.67 1.13
C TYR A 91 -6.39 3.04 2.47
N MET A 92 -5.46 3.12 3.42
CA MET A 92 -5.65 2.56 4.75
C MET A 92 -5.66 3.69 5.76
N SER A 93 -6.68 3.73 6.61
CA SER A 93 -6.75 4.61 7.76
C SER A 93 -6.98 3.83 9.03
N CYS A 94 -6.30 4.22 10.11
CA CYS A 94 -6.50 3.64 11.42
C CYS A 94 -7.55 4.42 12.23
N SER A 95 -8.25 3.72 13.11
CA SER A 95 -9.03 4.31 14.20
C SER A 95 -8.15 5.05 15.20
N GLU A 96 -8.71 5.99 15.95
CA GLU A 96 -8.01 6.76 16.98
C GLU A 96 -7.31 5.87 18.03
N ASN A 97 -7.94 4.76 18.41
CA ASN A 97 -7.43 3.84 19.42
C ASN A 97 -6.58 2.69 18.85
N PHE A 98 -6.29 2.72 17.55
CA PHE A 98 -5.60 1.65 16.83
C PHE A 98 -6.26 0.25 16.93
N ASP A 99 -7.54 0.19 17.29
CA ASP A 99 -8.33 -1.04 17.44
C ASP A 99 -9.06 -1.46 16.16
N GLY A 100 -8.96 -0.64 15.12
CA GLY A 100 -9.53 -0.93 13.81
C GLY A 100 -8.89 -0.16 12.68
N PHE A 101 -9.04 -0.72 11.48
CA PHE A 101 -8.52 -0.21 10.23
C PHE A 101 -9.65 -0.18 9.21
N LYS A 102 -9.72 0.91 8.46
CA LYS A 102 -10.60 1.07 7.31
C LYS A 102 -9.74 1.01 6.05
N ILE A 103 -10.13 0.15 5.12
CA ILE A 103 -9.44 -0.10 3.86
C ILE A 103 -10.38 0.29 2.73
N GLU A 104 -9.88 1.12 1.83
CA GLU A 104 -10.63 1.71 0.74
C GLU A 104 -9.87 1.50 -0.58
N CYS A 105 -10.53 0.93 -1.59
CA CYS A 105 -9.97 0.72 -2.93
C CYS A 105 -10.92 1.25 -4.00
N LEU A 106 -10.39 1.61 -5.18
CA LEU A 106 -11.22 2.06 -6.30
C LEU A 106 -12.18 0.95 -6.75
N GLY A 107 -13.49 1.28 -6.83
CA GLY A 107 -14.52 0.35 -7.32
C GLY A 107 -14.79 -0.86 -6.42
N LYS A 108 -14.31 -0.85 -5.16
CA LYS A 108 -14.55 -1.91 -4.17
C LYS A 108 -15.32 -1.36 -2.98
N GLU A 109 -16.04 -2.24 -2.30
CA GLU A 109 -16.63 -1.92 -1.00
C GLU A 109 -15.55 -1.58 0.02
N THR A 110 -15.89 -0.67 0.94
CA THR A 110 -15.01 -0.32 2.04
C THR A 110 -15.00 -1.44 3.06
N VAL A 111 -13.81 -1.92 3.42
CA VAL A 111 -13.64 -2.96 4.43
C VAL A 111 -13.22 -2.30 5.74
N THR A 112 -13.85 -2.71 6.85
CA THR A 112 -13.41 -2.31 8.20
C THR A 112 -13.01 -3.56 8.96
N ILE A 113 -11.76 -3.61 9.40
CA ILE A 113 -11.20 -4.68 10.23
C ILE A 113 -11.12 -4.12 11.64
N ARG A 114 -11.63 -4.86 12.63
CA ARG A 114 -11.47 -4.53 14.05
C ARG A 114 -10.76 -5.66 14.76
N PHE A 115 -9.82 -5.30 15.62
CA PHE A 115 -9.12 -6.23 16.48
C PHE A 115 -9.78 -6.19 17.86
N LYS A 116 -10.06 -7.36 18.41
CA LYS A 116 -10.37 -7.49 19.83
C LYS A 116 -9.03 -7.64 20.53
N ASN A 117 -8.62 -6.62 21.28
CA ASN A 117 -7.56 -6.76 22.27
C ASN A 117 -7.97 -7.74 23.36
#